data_AF-A0A727Z9M4-F1
#
_entry.id   AF-A0A727Z9M4-F1
#
_cell.length_a   1.000
_cell.length_b   1.000
_cell.length_c   1.000
_cell.angle_alpha   90.00
_cell.angle_beta   90.00
_cell.angle_gamma   90.00
#
_symmetry.space_group_name_H-M   'P 1'
#
loop_
_entity.id
_entity.type
_entity.pdbx_description
1 polymer ?
#
loop_
_entity_poly.entity_id
_entity_poly.type
_entity_poly.pdbx_seq_one_letter_code
_entity_poly.pdbx_strand_id
1 'polypeptide(L)'
;LTGERYKTIAKETAGILKGEYGHTPVPVNAALQARVLEGGAPVTCRPADLLKPELAELEADVRRQAQEKGITLAGNAIDDVLTVALFPQIGLKFLENRHNPAAFELLPQAEAAQPVAKAEKPAASGIYTVEVEGKAFVVKVSDGG
;
A
#
# COMPACT_ATOMS: atom_id res chain seq x y z
N LEU A 1 5.02 -13.72 19.41
CA LEU A 1 3.88 -12.85 19.74
C LEU A 1 2.71 -13.56 20.44
N THR A 2 2.30 -14.79 20.09
CA THR A 2 1.11 -15.41 20.74
C THR A 2 1.30 -16.77 21.39
N GLY A 3 2.42 -17.48 21.19
CA GLY A 3 2.69 -18.81 21.80
C GLY A 3 1.83 -19.97 21.28
N GLU A 4 0.68 -19.67 20.67
CA GLU A 4 -0.27 -20.62 20.10
C GLU A 4 -0.42 -20.39 18.58
N ARG A 5 -0.51 -21.48 17.82
CA ARG A 5 -0.74 -21.43 16.36
C ARG A 5 -2.16 -20.96 16.06
N TYR A 6 -2.28 -20.03 15.12
CA TYR A 6 -3.58 -19.51 14.65
C TYR A 6 -4.46 -18.89 15.74
N LYS A 7 -3.88 -18.47 16.88
CA LYS A 7 -4.62 -17.75 17.93
C LYS A 7 -5.36 -16.55 17.35
N THR A 8 -4.64 -15.77 16.55
CA THR A 8 -5.20 -14.72 15.70
C THR A 8 -5.08 -15.17 14.24
N ILE A 9 -6.16 -15.03 13.48
CA ILE A 9 -6.19 -15.28 12.04
C ILE A 9 -6.32 -13.91 11.37
N ALA A 10 -5.38 -13.56 10.49
CA ALA A 10 -5.44 -12.31 9.74
C ALA A 10 -6.64 -12.31 8.77
N LYS A 11 -7.16 -11.13 8.43
CA LYS A 11 -8.35 -10.96 7.59
C LYS A 11 -8.20 -11.67 6.24
N GLU A 12 -7.03 -11.55 5.63
CA GLU A 12 -6.69 -12.10 4.31
C GLU A 12 -6.56 -13.62 4.36
N THR A 13 -6.00 -14.16 5.47
CA THR A 13 -5.99 -15.61 5.69
C THR A 13 -7.40 -16.16 5.90
N ALA A 14 -8.24 -15.43 6.64
CA ALA A 14 -9.64 -15.79 6.80
C ALA A 14 -10.38 -15.75 5.45
N GLY A 15 -10.11 -14.77 4.59
CA GLY A 15 -10.69 -14.69 3.25
C GLY A 15 -10.32 -15.89 2.37
N ILE A 16 -9.08 -16.38 2.44
CA ILE A 16 -8.70 -17.63 1.73
C ILE A 16 -9.52 -18.82 2.25
N LEU A 17 -9.62 -18.97 3.58
CA LEU A 17 -10.40 -20.03 4.20
C LEU A 17 -11.90 -19.93 3.88
N LYS A 18 -12.43 -18.72 3.70
CA LYS A 18 -13.80 -18.45 3.27
C LYS A 18 -14.04 -18.67 1.76
N GLY A 19 -12.99 -18.80 0.95
CA GLY A 19 -13.08 -18.93 -0.50
C GLY A 19 -13.17 -17.59 -1.26
N GLU A 20 -12.95 -16.46 -0.60
CA GLU A 20 -13.07 -15.11 -1.19
C GLU A 20 -11.99 -14.82 -2.24
N TYR A 21 -10.92 -15.63 -2.27
CA TYR A 21 -9.85 -15.57 -3.27
C TYR A 21 -9.91 -16.71 -4.30
N GLY A 22 -10.99 -17.49 -4.30
CA GLY A 22 -11.16 -18.66 -5.14
C GLY A 22 -10.72 -19.97 -4.48
N HIS A 23 -10.54 -21.01 -5.30
CA HIS A 23 -10.26 -22.35 -4.81
C HIS A 23 -8.76 -22.58 -4.57
N THR A 24 -8.41 -23.09 -3.40
CA THR A 24 -7.04 -23.53 -3.11
C THR A 24 -6.71 -24.82 -3.88
N PRO A 25 -5.45 -25.08 -4.24
CA PRO A 25 -5.08 -26.30 -4.98
C PRO A 25 -5.39 -27.61 -4.23
N VAL A 26 -5.48 -27.54 -2.90
CA VAL A 26 -5.82 -28.64 -1.99
C VAL A 26 -6.83 -28.18 -0.96
N PRO A 27 -7.59 -29.10 -0.32
CA PRO A 27 -8.52 -28.74 0.75
C PRO A 27 -7.83 -28.01 1.91
N VAL A 28 -8.49 -26.98 2.41
CA VAL A 28 -8.04 -26.27 3.61
C VAL A 28 -8.33 -27.08 4.87
N ASN A 29 -7.71 -26.71 6.00
CA ASN A 29 -8.00 -27.34 7.28
C ASN A 29 -9.46 -27.05 7.70
N ALA A 30 -10.26 -28.10 7.88
CA ALA A 30 -11.69 -27.98 8.18
C ALA A 30 -11.99 -27.24 9.50
N ALA A 31 -11.17 -27.44 10.54
CA ALA A 31 -11.38 -26.79 11.83
C ALA A 31 -11.09 -25.27 11.75
N LEU A 32 -10.04 -24.88 11.03
CA LEU A 32 -9.73 -23.46 10.80
C LEU A 32 -10.79 -22.80 9.90
N GLN A 33 -11.25 -23.50 8.88
CA GLN A 33 -12.31 -23.02 7.99
C GLN A 33 -13.62 -22.82 8.75
N ALA A 34 -14.08 -23.81 9.52
CA ALA A 34 -15.28 -23.70 10.34
C ALA A 34 -15.20 -22.51 11.32
N ARG A 35 -14.03 -22.28 11.90
CA ARG A 35 -13.80 -21.15 12.82
C ARG A 35 -13.98 -19.79 12.15
N VAL A 36 -13.53 -19.61 10.91
CA VAL A 36 -13.68 -18.31 10.20
C VAL A 36 -15.04 -18.15 9.52
N LEU A 37 -15.75 -19.25 9.27
CA LEU A 37 -17.07 -19.22 8.66
C LEU A 37 -18.19 -18.86 9.64
N GLU A 38 -17.98 -19.07 10.94
CA GLU A 38 -18.94 -18.70 12.00
C GLU A 38 -20.37 -19.23 11.74
N GLY A 39 -20.48 -20.43 11.18
CA GLY A 39 -21.76 -21.07 10.83
C GLY A 39 -22.24 -20.81 9.40
N GLY A 40 -21.54 -19.98 8.62
CA GLY A 40 -21.78 -19.77 7.20
C GLY A 40 -21.20 -20.87 6.30
N ALA A 41 -21.47 -20.75 5.00
CA ALA A 41 -20.90 -21.62 3.96
C ALA A 41 -19.73 -20.92 3.25
N PRO A 42 -18.69 -21.66 2.83
CA PRO A 42 -17.61 -21.08 2.04
C PRO A 42 -18.09 -20.71 0.63
N VAL A 43 -17.47 -19.69 0.05
CA VAL A 43 -17.63 -19.33 -1.36
C VAL A 43 -17.01 -20.43 -2.22
N THR A 44 -17.79 -20.98 -3.15
CA THR A 44 -17.38 -22.07 -4.04
C THR A 44 -17.43 -21.71 -5.53
N CYS A 45 -18.07 -20.58 -5.89
CA CYS A 45 -18.05 -20.02 -7.24
C CYS A 45 -16.85 -19.09 -7.45
N ARG A 46 -16.72 -18.49 -8.64
CA ARG A 46 -15.75 -17.41 -8.88
C ARG A 46 -16.18 -16.20 -8.03
N PRO A 47 -15.35 -15.68 -7.10
CA PRO A 47 -15.79 -14.64 -6.16
C PRO A 47 -16.38 -13.39 -6.81
N ALA A 48 -15.90 -13.02 -8.00
CA ALA A 48 -16.42 -11.88 -8.77
C ALA A 48 -17.89 -12.05 -9.20
N ASP A 49 -18.43 -13.28 -9.23
CA ASP A 49 -19.84 -13.54 -9.56
C ASP A 49 -20.79 -13.05 -8.45
N LEU A 50 -20.26 -12.79 -7.25
CA LEU A 50 -21.00 -12.25 -6.11
C LEU A 50 -20.96 -10.71 -6.06
N LEU A 51 -20.14 -10.07 -6.91
CA LEU A 51 -20.01 -8.62 -6.97
C LEU A 51 -21.05 -8.04 -7.92
N LYS A 52 -21.69 -6.95 -7.51
CA LYS A 52 -22.58 -6.18 -8.38
C LYS A 52 -21.75 -5.27 -9.29
N PRO A 53 -22.23 -4.94 -10.50
CA PRO A 53 -21.61 -3.86 -11.29
C PRO A 53 -21.62 -2.55 -10.51
N GLU A 54 -20.44 -1.95 -10.30
CA GLU A 54 -20.26 -0.77 -9.43
C GLU A 54 -19.77 0.48 -10.17
N LEU A 55 -19.48 0.39 -11.47
CA LEU A 55 -18.85 1.49 -12.21
C LEU A 55 -19.65 2.79 -12.17
N ALA A 56 -20.97 2.72 -12.38
CA ALA A 56 -21.83 3.89 -12.37
C ALA A 56 -21.90 4.57 -10.99
N GLU A 57 -21.85 3.77 -9.92
CA GLU A 57 -21.82 4.27 -8.54
C GLU A 57 -20.48 4.95 -8.25
N LEU A 58 -19.38 4.32 -8.63
CA LEU A 58 -18.03 4.88 -8.49
C LEU A 58 -17.86 6.18 -9.27
N GLU A 59 -18.38 6.27 -10.49
CA GLU A 59 -18.37 7.51 -11.28
C GLU A 59 -19.12 8.64 -10.57
N ALA A 60 -20.31 8.36 -10.03
CA ALA A 60 -21.11 9.34 -9.33
C ALA A 60 -20.41 9.81 -8.05
N ASP A 61 -19.85 8.88 -7.28
CA ASP A 61 -19.15 9.20 -6.03
C ASP A 61 -17.87 9.98 -6.24
N VAL A 62 -17.05 9.62 -7.23
CA VAL A 62 -15.81 10.35 -7.54
C VAL A 62 -16.12 11.76 -8.01
N ARG A 63 -17.15 11.95 -8.85
CA ARG A 63 -17.59 13.29 -9.27
C ARG A 63 -18.08 14.12 -8.11
N ARG A 64 -18.88 13.53 -7.20
CA ARG A 64 -19.36 14.21 -5.99
C ARG A 64 -18.19 14.62 -5.10
N GLN A 65 -17.27 13.70 -4.80
CA GLN A 65 -16.09 13.98 -3.97
C GLN A 65 -15.19 15.05 -4.61
N ALA A 66 -15.03 15.02 -5.93
CA ALA A 66 -14.25 16.02 -6.64
C ALA A 66 -14.88 17.42 -6.55
N GLN A 67 -16.21 17.52 -6.66
CA GLN A 67 -16.93 18.79 -6.46
C GLN A 67 -16.80 19.30 -5.02
N GLU A 68 -17.01 18.43 -4.02
CA GLU A 68 -16.92 18.77 -2.60
C GLU A 68 -15.51 19.25 -2.20
N LYS A 69 -14.47 18.67 -2.81
CA LYS A 69 -13.06 18.94 -2.48
C LYS A 69 -12.37 19.90 -3.45
N GLY A 70 -13.07 20.39 -4.48
CA GLY A 70 -12.49 21.28 -5.51
C GLY A 70 -11.41 20.61 -6.36
N ILE A 71 -11.50 19.30 -6.58
CA ILE A 71 -10.54 18.53 -7.37
C ILE A 71 -10.90 18.65 -8.86
N THR A 72 -9.92 19.05 -9.67
CA THR A 72 -10.05 19.00 -11.13
C THR A 72 -9.77 17.57 -11.62
N LEU A 73 -10.82 16.89 -12.08
CA LEU A 73 -10.68 15.58 -12.73
C LEU A 73 -9.96 15.72 -14.09
N ALA A 74 -9.33 14.63 -14.53
CA ALA A 74 -8.70 14.54 -15.84
C ALA A 74 -9.74 14.73 -16.96
N GLY A 75 -9.28 15.14 -18.15
CA GLY A 75 -10.14 15.29 -19.32
C GLY A 75 -10.93 14.02 -19.66
N ASN A 76 -10.32 12.85 -19.38
CA ASN A 76 -10.99 11.55 -19.40
C ASN A 76 -11.24 11.09 -17.95
N ALA A 77 -12.32 11.58 -17.34
CA ALA A 77 -12.60 11.37 -15.91
C ALA A 77 -12.68 9.88 -15.48
N ILE A 78 -12.92 8.96 -16.42
CA ILE A 78 -12.91 7.51 -16.14
C ILE A 78 -11.56 7.02 -15.62
N ASP A 79 -10.44 7.62 -16.02
CA ASP A 79 -9.11 7.22 -15.57
C ASP A 79 -8.92 7.53 -14.06
N ASP A 80 -9.52 8.63 -13.60
CA ASP A 80 -9.55 9.01 -12.19
C ASP A 80 -10.48 8.09 -11.40
N VAL A 81 -11.62 7.73 -11.98
CA VAL A 81 -12.55 6.77 -11.38
C VAL A 81 -11.88 5.41 -11.19
N LEU A 82 -11.16 4.90 -12.19
CA LEU A 82 -10.43 3.65 -12.09
C LEU A 82 -9.29 3.72 -11.07
N THR A 83 -8.61 4.86 -10.95
CA THR A 83 -7.57 5.08 -9.92
C THR A 83 -8.16 5.00 -8.51
N VAL A 84 -9.30 5.67 -8.28
CA VAL A 84 -9.99 5.62 -6.99
C VAL A 84 -10.61 4.24 -6.74
N ALA A 85 -11.12 3.54 -7.77
CA ALA A 85 -11.66 2.19 -7.62
C ALA A 85 -10.62 1.20 -7.07
N LEU A 86 -9.37 1.28 -7.55
CA LEU A 86 -8.28 0.42 -7.09
C LEU A 86 -7.84 0.75 -5.65
N PHE A 87 -7.77 2.03 -5.31
CA PHE A 87 -7.34 2.49 -3.98
C PHE A 87 -8.17 3.71 -3.53
N PRO A 88 -9.36 3.54 -2.91
CA PRO A 88 -10.29 4.66 -2.70
C PRO A 88 -9.68 5.85 -1.95
N GLN A 89 -9.02 5.58 -0.82
CA GLN A 89 -8.44 6.64 0.01
C GLN A 89 -7.15 7.22 -0.60
N ILE A 90 -6.26 6.37 -1.10
CA ILE A 90 -4.95 6.79 -1.64
C ILE A 90 -5.15 7.49 -2.98
N GLY A 91 -6.00 6.92 -3.86
CA GLY A 91 -6.38 7.47 -5.14
C GLY A 91 -7.00 8.85 -4.98
N LEU A 92 -7.96 9.03 -4.07
CA LEU A 92 -8.53 10.36 -3.82
C LEU A 92 -7.48 11.37 -3.32
N LYS A 93 -6.64 10.96 -2.36
CA LYS A 93 -5.54 11.80 -1.86
C LYS A 93 -4.53 12.16 -2.96
N PHE A 94 -4.28 11.24 -3.89
CA PHE A 94 -3.47 11.51 -5.07
C PHE A 94 -4.15 12.54 -5.98
N LEU A 95 -5.45 12.43 -6.24
CA LEU A 95 -6.19 13.41 -7.05
C LEU A 95 -6.17 14.81 -6.42
N GLU A 96 -6.35 14.91 -5.10
CA GLU A 96 -6.25 16.17 -4.35
C GLU A 96 -4.88 16.85 -4.51
N ASN A 97 -3.82 16.05 -4.66
CA ASN A 97 -2.45 16.53 -4.73
C ASN A 97 -1.84 16.48 -6.13
N ARG A 98 -2.60 16.09 -7.16
CA ARG A 98 -2.09 15.84 -8.53
C ARG A 98 -1.21 16.96 -9.09
N HIS A 99 -1.51 18.21 -8.74
CA HIS A 99 -0.79 19.40 -9.20
C HIS A 99 0.07 20.05 -8.10
N ASN A 100 0.37 19.31 -7.04
CA ASN A 100 1.18 19.75 -5.90
C ASN A 100 2.48 18.93 -5.85
N PRO A 101 3.58 19.41 -6.45
CA PRO A 101 4.87 18.73 -6.42
C PRO A 101 5.41 18.48 -5.01
N ALA A 102 5.06 19.32 -4.03
CA ALA A 102 5.52 19.18 -2.65
C ALA A 102 4.85 18.02 -1.89
N ALA A 103 3.76 17.46 -2.42
CA ALA A 103 3.09 16.30 -1.86
C ALA A 103 3.70 14.96 -2.30
N PHE A 104 4.64 15.00 -3.24
CA PHE A 104 5.29 13.81 -3.80
C PHE A 104 6.79 13.86 -3.56
N GLU A 105 7.41 12.69 -3.56
CA GLU A 105 8.86 12.59 -3.56
C GLU A 105 9.42 13.23 -4.83
N LEU A 106 10.59 13.86 -4.72
CA LEU A 106 11.30 14.35 -5.88
C LEU A 106 11.58 13.18 -6.81
N LEU A 107 11.42 13.41 -8.12
CA LEU A 107 11.84 12.43 -9.11
C LEU A 107 13.27 12.00 -8.79
N PRO A 108 13.56 10.68 -8.74
CA PRO A 108 14.91 10.22 -8.58
C PRO A 108 15.77 10.90 -9.63
N GLN A 109 16.61 11.84 -9.20
CA GLN A 109 17.64 12.33 -10.06
C GLN A 109 18.61 11.16 -10.18
N ALA A 110 18.82 10.68 -11.40
CA ALA A 110 20.03 9.94 -11.65
C ALA A 110 21.16 10.91 -11.28
N GLU A 111 21.75 10.74 -10.10
CA GLU A 111 23.09 11.24 -9.89
C GLU A 111 23.87 10.68 -11.07
N ALA A 112 24.30 11.56 -11.98
CA ALA A 112 25.35 11.20 -12.91
C ALA A 112 26.42 10.59 -12.02
N ALA A 113 26.67 9.29 -12.16
CA ALA A 113 27.65 8.57 -11.38
C ALA A 113 28.99 9.26 -11.65
N GLN A 114 29.31 10.28 -10.86
CA GLN A 114 30.64 10.79 -10.78
C GLN A 114 31.44 9.59 -10.27
N PRO A 115 32.48 9.15 -10.99
CA PRO A 115 33.29 8.05 -10.51
C PRO A 115 33.86 8.49 -9.17
N VAL A 116 33.28 7.94 -8.09
CA VAL A 116 33.86 8.06 -6.77
C VAL A 116 35.22 7.39 -6.92
N ALA A 117 36.29 8.18 -6.92
CA ALA A 117 37.63 7.64 -6.76
C ALA A 117 37.55 6.66 -5.59
N LYS A 118 38.02 5.41 -5.79
CA LYS A 118 38.02 4.38 -4.74
C LYS A 118 38.58 5.01 -3.46
N ALA A 119 37.68 5.39 -2.55
CA ALA A 119 38.06 5.79 -1.22
C ALA A 119 38.55 4.50 -0.56
N GLU A 120 39.82 4.46 -0.22
CA GLU A 120 40.36 3.48 0.71
C GLU A 120 39.43 3.41 1.92
N LYS A 121 39.01 2.21 2.31
CA LYS A 121 38.06 1.97 3.41
C LYS A 121 38.37 2.88 4.61
N PRO A 122 37.51 3.85 4.97
CA PRO A 122 37.56 4.43 6.29
C PRO A 122 37.03 3.37 7.28
N ALA A 123 37.63 3.34 8.46
CA ALA A 123 37.32 2.36 9.50
C ALA A 123 35.81 2.28 9.79
N ALA A 124 35.34 1.04 9.92
CA ALA A 124 34.06 0.68 10.50
C ALA A 124 33.86 1.36 11.85
N SER A 125 32.72 2.05 12.02
CA SER A 125 32.32 2.86 13.17
C SER A 125 33.13 4.15 13.45
N GLY A 126 32.41 5.25 13.71
CA GLY A 126 33.01 6.55 13.98
C GLY A 126 32.01 7.61 14.45
N ILE A 127 32.52 8.66 15.10
CA ILE A 127 31.74 9.85 15.45
C ILE A 127 32.03 10.94 14.42
N TYR A 128 30.99 11.44 13.78
CA TYR A 128 31.06 12.46 12.73
C TYR A 128 30.27 13.70 13.16
N THR A 129 30.81 14.88 12.87
CA THR A 129 30.04 16.13 12.97
C THR A 129 29.41 16.40 11.61
N VAL A 130 28.08 16.42 11.56
CA VAL A 130 27.28 16.69 10.36
C VAL A 130 26.57 18.02 10.54
N GLU A 131 26.70 18.94 9.59
CA GLU A 131 25.92 20.17 9.56
C GLU A 131 24.63 19.97 8.78
N VAL A 132 23.50 20.23 9.44
CA VAL A 132 22.17 20.25 8.82
C VAL A 132 21.55 21.60 9.13
N GLU A 133 21.12 22.33 8.10
CA GLU A 133 20.53 23.67 8.22
C GLU A 133 21.38 24.67 9.03
N GLY A 134 22.71 24.60 8.87
CA GLY A 134 23.65 25.51 9.56
C GLY A 134 23.87 25.22 11.04
N LYS A 135 23.38 24.08 11.55
CA LYS A 135 23.68 23.58 12.90
C LYS A 135 24.47 22.28 12.83
N ALA A 136 25.57 22.23 13.58
CA ALA A 136 26.43 21.07 13.69
C ALA A 136 25.88 20.05 14.70
N PHE A 137 25.71 18.80 14.27
CA PHE A 137 25.28 17.68 15.08
C PHE A 137 26.36 16.60 15.11
N VAL A 138 26.66 16.08 16.29
CA VAL A 138 27.62 15.00 16.45
C VAL A 138 26.88 13.67 16.40
N VAL A 139 27.06 12.92 15.31
CA VAL A 139 26.41 11.64 15.03
C VAL A 139 27.41 10.51 15.23
N LYS A 140 27.07 9.57 16.11
CA LYS A 140 27.82 8.32 16.26
C LYS A 140 27.22 7.27 15.34
N VAL A 141 27.99 6.82 14.36
CA VAL A 141 27.63 5.70 13.50
C VAL A 141 28.28 4.44 14.05
N SER A 142 27.46 3.50 14.52
CA SER A 142 27.88 2.16 14.92
C SER A 142 27.47 1.16 13.85
N ASP A 143 28.29 0.13 13.63
CA ASP A 143 27.90 -1.03 12.82
C ASP A 143 26.74 -1.75 13.53
N GLY A 144 25.52 -1.52 13.05
CA GLY A 144 24.29 -2.18 13.50
C GLY A 144 23.66 -2.92 12.33
N GLY A 145 23.41 -4.23 12.52
CA GLY A 145 22.80 -5.12 11.53
C GLY A 145 21.28 -5.01 11.42
#